data_AF-A0A2H0VYF7-F1
#
_entry.id   AF-A0A2H0VYF7-F1
#
_cell.length_a   1.000
_cell.length_b   1.000
_cell.length_c   1.000
_cell.angle_alpha   90.00
_cell.angle_beta   90.00
_cell.angle_gamma   90.00
#
_symmetry.space_group_name_H-M   'P 1'
#
loop_
_entity.id
_entity.type
_entity.pdbx_description
1 polymer ?
#
loop_
_entity_poly.entity_id
_entity_poly.type
_entity_poly.pdbx_seq_one_letter_code
_entity_poly.pdbx_strand_id
1 'polypeptide(L)'
;MDIFCNINDDDELSFESVLEPSEDLFVATLKEFRKTISLLNEKASGVATYIFQKMEGDHWVLQEDIHDDDEFDCAIFRVIEGNVYALSMDVMKFFKKALKKF
;
A
#
# COMPACT_ATOMS: atom_id res chain seq x y z
N MET A 1 23.02 5.85 -6.82
CA MET A 1 23.11 4.70 -7.73
C MET A 1 22.04 4.94 -8.79
N ASP A 2 22.42 5.03 -10.06
CA ASP A 2 21.53 5.46 -11.14
C ASP A 2 20.59 4.34 -11.59
N ILE A 3 19.30 4.65 -11.73
CA ILE A 3 18.27 3.73 -12.20
C ILE A 3 18.03 4.01 -13.68
N PHE A 4 18.27 3.02 -14.54
CA PHE A 4 17.83 3.03 -15.93
C PHE A 4 16.42 2.45 -16.01
N CYS A 5 15.50 3.20 -16.64
CA CYS A 5 14.16 2.73 -16.94
C CYS A 5 14.11 2.39 -18.44
N ASN A 6 13.97 1.11 -18.77
CA ASN A 6 13.69 0.68 -20.14
C ASN A 6 12.22 0.23 -20.16
N ILE A 7 11.38 1.03 -20.80
CA ILE A 7 9.95 0.76 -20.96
C ILE A 7 9.83 -0.08 -22.22
N ASN A 8 9.54 -1.38 -22.07
CA ASN A 8 9.02 -2.18 -23.18
C ASN A 8 7.52 -2.37 -22.98
N ASP A 9 6.79 -2.13 -24.07
CA ASP A 9 5.37 -2.39 -24.25
C ASP A 9 5.10 -3.90 -24.28
N ASP A 10 5.00 -4.54 -23.12
CA ASP A 10 4.25 -5.80 -22.98
C ASP A 10 3.97 -6.10 -21.49
N ASP A 11 2.73 -6.52 -21.25
CA ASP A 11 2.06 -6.78 -19.96
C ASP A 11 2.74 -7.89 -19.11
N GLU A 12 3.88 -7.62 -18.50
CA GLU A 12 4.34 -8.37 -17.32
C GLU A 12 4.96 -7.42 -16.28
N LEU A 13 4.25 -7.20 -15.18
CA LEU A 13 4.77 -6.58 -13.95
C LEU A 13 5.89 -7.48 -13.39
N SER A 14 7.11 -7.33 -13.92
CA SER A 14 8.30 -7.94 -13.35
C SER A 14 8.66 -7.19 -12.06
N PHE A 15 8.24 -7.74 -10.91
CA PHE A 15 8.64 -7.27 -9.60
C PHE A 15 10.11 -7.66 -9.32
N GLU A 16 11.05 -6.89 -9.87
CA GLU A 16 12.45 -6.94 -9.43
C GLU A 16 12.79 -5.71 -8.59
N SER A 17 12.77 -5.89 -7.27
CA SER A 17 13.89 -5.59 -6.37
C SER A 17 13.36 -5.50 -4.94
N VAL A 18 13.77 -6.48 -4.13
CA VAL A 18 13.64 -6.41 -2.66
C VAL A 18 14.59 -5.32 -2.19
N LEU A 19 14.10 -4.07 -2.16
CA LEU A 19 14.75 -3.01 -1.42
C LEU A 19 14.75 -3.41 0.06
N GLU A 20 15.93 -3.42 0.67
CA GLU A 20 16.02 -3.42 2.12
C GLU A 20 15.14 -2.27 2.63
N PRO A 21 14.25 -2.51 3.61
CA PRO A 21 13.37 -1.47 4.12
C PRO A 21 14.23 -0.36 4.72
N SER A 22 14.44 0.73 3.99
CA SER A 22 15.08 1.90 4.57
C SER A 22 14.15 2.47 5.64
N GLU A 23 14.73 3.06 6.70
CA GLU A 23 13.95 3.73 7.74
C GLU A 23 13.01 4.82 7.15
N ASP A 24 13.33 5.36 5.97
CA ASP A 24 12.52 6.34 5.24
C ASP A 24 11.16 5.80 4.76
N LEU A 25 11.00 4.47 4.66
CA LEU A 25 9.76 3.83 4.21
C LEU A 25 8.91 3.30 5.37
N PHE A 26 9.33 3.53 6.61
CA PHE A 26 8.51 3.20 7.78
C PHE A 26 7.20 4.01 7.78
N VAL A 27 6.09 3.31 8.00
CA VAL A 27 4.75 3.92 8.01
C VAL A 27 4.21 4.01 9.43
N ALA A 28 4.09 2.86 10.11
CA ALA A 28 3.55 2.75 11.46
C ALA A 28 3.79 1.33 12.01
N THR A 29 3.49 1.12 13.29
CA THR A 29 3.33 -0.27 13.77
C THR A 29 2.08 -0.91 13.16
N LEU A 30 2.06 -2.23 13.04
CA LEU A 30 0.91 -3.00 12.51
C LEU A 30 -0.38 -2.70 13.29
N LYS A 31 -0.26 -2.49 14.61
CA LYS A 31 -1.39 -2.15 15.47
C LYS A 31 -1.96 -0.77 15.13
N GLU A 32 -1.10 0.22 14.95
CA GLU A 32 -1.51 1.57 14.56
C GLU A 32 -2.09 1.58 13.16
N PHE A 33 -1.42 0.89 12.22
CA PHE A 33 -1.87 0.81 10.84
C PHE A 33 -3.27 0.20 10.74
N ARG A 34 -3.55 -0.90 11.44
CA ARG A 34 -4.89 -1.51 11.50
C ARG A 34 -5.95 -0.56 12.06
N LYS A 35 -5.63 0.22 13.10
CA LYS A 35 -6.54 1.24 13.62
C LYS A 35 -6.82 2.32 12.57
N THR A 36 -5.79 2.75 11.83
CA THR A 36 -5.95 3.72 10.75
C THR A 36 -6.87 3.19 9.66
N ILE A 37 -6.75 1.91 9.27
CA ILE A 37 -7.68 1.29 8.31
C ILE A 37 -9.12 1.27 8.84
N SER A 38 -9.33 0.94 10.11
CA SER A 38 -10.67 1.00 10.72
C SER A 38 -11.25 2.42 10.67
N LEU A 39 -10.46 3.45 11.00
CA LEU A 39 -10.88 4.84 10.91
C LEU A 39 -11.19 5.29 9.48
N LEU A 40 -10.39 4.83 8.51
CA LEU A 40 -10.66 5.09 7.09
C LEU A 40 -11.99 4.49 6.66
N ASN A 41 -12.29 3.25 7.06
CA ASN A 41 -13.58 2.60 6.77
C ASN A 41 -14.76 3.29 7.45
N GLU A 42 -14.61 3.76 8.69
CA GLU A 42 -15.66 4.54 9.36
C GLU A 42 -15.96 5.83 8.61
N LYS A 43 -14.92 6.53 8.13
CA LYS A 43 -15.07 7.78 7.37
C LYS A 43 -15.62 7.57 5.96
N ALA A 44 -15.17 6.52 5.29
CA ALA A 44 -15.57 6.17 3.92
C ALA A 44 -16.92 5.43 3.87
N SER A 45 -17.61 5.29 5.00
CA SER A 45 -18.87 4.55 5.13
C SER A 45 -19.85 4.82 3.97
N GLY A 46 -20.16 3.76 3.23
CA GLY A 46 -21.07 3.80 2.07
C GLY A 46 -20.43 4.22 0.75
N VAL A 47 -19.17 4.65 0.74
CA VAL A 47 -18.44 5.10 -0.46
C VAL A 47 -17.31 4.13 -0.83
N ALA A 48 -16.49 3.73 0.13
CA ALA A 48 -15.38 2.81 -0.12
C ALA A 48 -15.07 1.91 1.08
N THR A 49 -14.46 0.76 0.79
CA THR A 49 -13.96 -0.19 1.80
C THR A 49 -12.47 -0.42 1.62
N TYR A 50 -11.71 -0.22 2.68
CA TYR A 50 -10.28 -0.48 2.78
C TYR A 50 -10.02 -1.82 3.47
N ILE A 51 -9.29 -2.70 2.81
CA ILE A 51 -8.93 -4.03 3.30
C ILE A 51 -7.41 -4.14 3.37
N PHE A 52 -6.87 -4.49 4.53
CA PHE A 52 -5.44 -4.75 4.71
C PHE A 52 -5.20 -6.22 5.05
N GLN A 53 -4.65 -6.97 4.09
CA GLN A 53 -4.53 -8.42 4.17
C GLN A 53 -3.12 -8.92 3.90
N LYS A 54 -2.74 -10.01 4.57
CA LYS A 54 -1.45 -10.67 4.39
C LYS A 54 -1.43 -11.43 3.06
N MET A 55 -0.31 -11.33 2.34
CA MET A 55 0.01 -12.11 1.14
C MET A 55 1.11 -13.13 1.46
N GLU A 56 2.02 -13.38 0.51
CA GLU A 56 3.15 -14.28 0.68
C GLU A 56 4.28 -13.65 1.49
N GLY A 57 4.90 -14.45 2.37
CA GLY A 57 6.03 -14.01 3.20
C GLY A 57 5.64 -12.89 4.18
N ASP A 58 6.36 -11.78 4.10
CA ASP A 58 6.16 -10.56 4.87
C ASP A 58 5.39 -9.47 4.10
N HIS A 59 4.89 -9.76 2.90
CA HIS A 59 4.13 -8.81 2.10
C HIS A 59 2.65 -8.79 2.48
N TRP A 60 2.07 -7.60 2.47
CA TRP A 60 0.67 -7.32 2.77
C TRP A 60 0.13 -6.33 1.75
N VAL A 61 -1.12 -6.48 1.34
CA VAL A 61 -1.78 -5.57 0.42
C VAL A 61 -2.83 -4.76 1.14
N LEU A 62 -2.83 -3.45 0.89
CA LEU A 62 -3.93 -2.54 1.16
C LEU A 62 -4.74 -2.39 -0.13
N GLN A 63 -6.02 -2.69 -0.07
CA GLN A 63 -6.95 -2.58 -1.18
C GLN A 63 -7.99 -1.52 -0.84
N GLU A 64 -8.29 -0.64 -1.78
CA GLU A 64 -9.41 0.30 -1.76
C GLU A 64 -10.45 -0.20 -2.78
N ASP A 65 -11.63 -0.54 -2.28
CA ASP A 65 -12.79 -0.95 -3.07
C ASP A 65 -13.82 0.18 -3.05
N ILE A 66 -13.97 0.90 -4.17
CA ILE A 66 -14.91 2.02 -4.30
C ILE A 66 -16.23 1.45 -4.85
N HIS A 67 -17.32 1.58 -4.10
CA HIS A 67 -18.56 0.84 -4.42
C HIS A 67 -19.28 1.31 -5.70
N ASP A 68 -19.03 2.55 -6.14
CA ASP A 68 -19.73 3.20 -7.27
C ASP A 68 -18.87 3.28 -8.55
N ASP A 69 -17.62 2.82 -8.51
CA ASP A 69 -16.69 2.87 -9.65
C ASP A 69 -16.05 1.49 -9.85
N ASP A 70 -15.86 1.06 -11.10
CA ASP A 70 -15.10 -0.18 -11.41
C ASP A 70 -13.57 0.02 -11.19
N GLU A 71 -13.17 1.12 -10.54
CA GLU A 71 -11.79 1.42 -10.20
C GLU A 71 -11.38 0.76 -8.88
N PHE A 72 -10.37 -0.12 -8.99
CA PHE A 72 -9.76 -0.81 -7.87
C PHE A 72 -8.31 -0.35 -7.70
N ASP A 73 -8.02 0.25 -6.55
CA ASP A 73 -6.70 0.73 -6.22
C ASP A 73 -6.06 -0.16 -5.15
N CYS A 74 -4.80 -0.57 -5.36
CA CYS A 74 -4.08 -1.37 -4.38
C CYS A 74 -2.63 -0.93 -4.17
N ALA A 75 -2.12 -1.18 -2.97
CA ALA A 75 -0.75 -0.87 -2.60
C ALA A 75 -0.15 -1.97 -1.73
N ILE A 76 1.10 -2.32 -2.00
CA ILE A 76 1.81 -3.39 -1.30
C ILE A 76 2.75 -2.80 -0.24
N PHE A 77 2.67 -3.36 0.95
CA PHE A 77 3.47 -3.05 2.13
C PHE A 77 4.24 -4.29 2.57
N ARG A 78 5.33 -4.10 3.31
CA ARG A 78 6.01 -5.15 4.06
C ARG A 78 5.71 -5.01 5.54
N VAL A 79 5.52 -6.13 6.23
CA VAL A 79 5.31 -6.17 7.67
C VAL A 79 6.38 -7.05 8.30
N ILE A 80 7.36 -6.41 8.92
CA ILE A 80 8.52 -7.05 9.51
C ILE A 80 8.50 -6.77 11.00
N GLU A 81 8.49 -7.82 11.82
CA GLU A 81 8.51 -7.72 13.29
C GLU A 81 7.39 -6.82 13.87
N GLY A 82 6.24 -6.75 13.19
CA GLY A 82 5.11 -5.93 13.60
C GLY A 82 5.20 -4.45 13.20
N ASN A 83 6.17 -4.07 12.38
CA ASN A 83 6.29 -2.74 11.77
C ASN A 83 5.88 -2.81 10.29
N VAL A 84 5.14 -1.79 9.83
CA VAL A 84 4.67 -1.67 8.46
C VAL A 84 5.56 -0.71 7.70
N TYR A 85 6.06 -1.17 6.56
CA TYR A 85 6.91 -0.42 5.64
C TYR A 85 6.26 -0.34 4.27
N ALA A 86 6.32 0.81 3.63
CA ALA A 86 5.96 0.94 2.22
C ALA A 86 7.05 0.29 1.35
N LEU A 87 6.68 -0.32 0.23
CA LEU A 87 7.67 -0.82 -0.73
C LEU A 87 8.37 0.31 -1.51
N SER A 88 7.72 1.46 -1.62
CA SER A 88 8.24 2.61 -2.34
C SER A 88 7.64 3.92 -1.84
N MET A 89 8.25 5.02 -2.25
CA MET A 89 7.70 6.35 -1.99
C MET A 89 6.35 6.58 -2.69
N ASP A 90 6.06 5.87 -3.78
CA ASP A 90 4.77 5.98 -4.46
C ASP A 90 3.65 5.27 -3.68
N VAL A 91 3.95 4.13 -3.04
CA VAL A 91 3.05 3.50 -2.07
C VAL A 91 2.77 4.44 -0.90
N MET A 92 3.78 5.18 -0.40
CA MET A 92 3.55 6.19 0.62
C MET A 92 2.66 7.34 0.13
N LYS A 93 2.86 7.82 -1.10
CA LYS A 93 2.02 8.88 -1.70
C LYS A 93 0.58 8.40 -1.85
N PHE A 94 0.38 7.17 -2.33
CA PHE A 94 -0.93 6.53 -2.42
C PHE A 94 -1.62 6.53 -1.06
N PHE A 95 -0.96 6.00 -0.02
CA PHE A 95 -1.52 5.96 1.32
C PHE A 95 -1.85 7.36 1.88
N LYS A 96 -0.96 8.34 1.66
CA LYS A 96 -1.21 9.74 2.05
C LYS A 96 -2.39 10.37 1.30
N LYS A 97 -2.65 9.98 0.05
CA LYS A 97 -3.84 10.41 -0.69
C LYS A 97 -5.10 9.80 -0.07
N ALA A 98 -5.10 8.50 0.22
CA ALA A 98 -6.23 7.84 0.90
C ALA A 98 -6.57 8.52 2.24
N LEU A 99 -5.56 8.86 3.05
CA LEU A 99 -5.75 9.60 4.32
C LEU A 99 -6.36 11.01 4.16
N LYS A 100 -6.31 11.60 2.96
CA LYS A 100 -6.85 12.93 2.67
C LYS A 100 -8.18 12.90 1.92
N LYS A 101 -8.60 11.75 1.38
CA LYS A 101 -9.87 11.61 0.62
C LYS A 101 -11.09 11.84 1.53
N PHE A 102 -11.00 11.50 2.82
CA PHE A 102 -12.09 11.56 3.82
C PHE A 102 -11.65 12.14 5.16
#